data_AF-A0A812YBL2-F1
#
_entry.id   AF-A0A812YBL2-F1
#
_cell.length_a   1.000
_cell.length_b   1.000
_cell.length_c   1.000
_cell.angle_alpha   90.00
_cell.angle_beta   90.00
_cell.angle_gamma   90.00
#
_symmetry.space_group_name_H-M   'P 1'
#
loop_
_entity.id
_entity.type
_entity.pdbx_description
1 polymer ?
#
loop_
_entity_poly.entity_id
_entity_poly.type
_entity_poly.pdbx_seq_one_letter_code
_entity_poly.pdbx_strand_id
1 'polypeptide(L)'
;MGYRFWSNAYAVLNGLHELSDDSRLAATCQLSLVRVQVDWLSRLKKNPFDLCIAPLYIRNDVDMVRQAAERDISAVAYAAQELRADAGFALSMAKNNGHALRYFSSELRRNRAIVLAAVENAGSALRYADEALQADEDIVLAAVRTDAKALMHASQELVKDGDFAKRVVANNRLAAEYVQSLVLNSRSRELRRRQEEDDKQRYERDIEDAKIFVDSAFRLYQRGVIFLDARSNEEFDRSRISGALPFSEQTSMLRHVIMQKGMSVASASDPVMQCLLKSPEQTVVVYSDSGSDDISLGYISRCVRVAQELRRACRLEPSLGSSHRVRRLVGGLNQWKRAGLPTDGEQRPLINNSILLEGGIHACLGMDLAGDM
;
A
#
# COMPACT_ATOMS: atom_id res chain seq x y z
N MET A 1 52.87 0.29 -16.10
CA MET A 1 52.54 0.07 -14.67
C MET A 1 51.74 -1.22 -14.57
N GLY A 2 52.27 -2.20 -13.85
CA GLY A 2 51.91 -3.63 -13.98
C GLY A 2 50.56 -3.99 -13.36
N TYR A 3 49.73 -4.65 -14.14
CA TYR A 3 48.46 -5.22 -13.71
C TYR A 3 48.70 -6.57 -12.99
N ARG A 4 48.19 -6.67 -11.76
CA ARG A 4 48.17 -7.90 -10.95
C ARG A 4 47.10 -8.86 -11.49
N PHE A 5 47.42 -9.60 -12.54
CA PHE A 5 46.52 -10.52 -13.26
C PHE A 5 46.35 -11.93 -12.62
N TRP A 6 46.88 -12.21 -11.42
CA TRP A 6 47.15 -13.59 -11.00
C TRP A 6 46.65 -14.03 -9.61
N SER A 7 45.60 -13.45 -9.04
CA SER A 7 45.11 -13.91 -7.72
C SER A 7 44.13 -15.10 -7.80
N ASN A 8 43.23 -15.15 -8.79
CA ASN A 8 42.22 -16.23 -8.85
C ASN A 8 42.61 -17.43 -9.72
N ALA A 9 43.59 -17.30 -10.61
CA ALA A 9 44.19 -18.45 -11.28
C ALA A 9 44.82 -19.42 -10.27
N TYR A 10 45.37 -18.91 -9.16
CA TYR A 10 46.04 -19.71 -8.13
C TYR A 10 45.12 -20.73 -7.43
N ALA A 11 43.82 -20.45 -7.27
CA ALA A 11 42.90 -21.36 -6.59
C ALA A 11 42.50 -22.56 -7.48
N VAL A 12 42.32 -22.34 -8.79
CA VAL A 12 42.11 -23.42 -9.78
C VAL A 12 43.40 -24.21 -9.99
N LEU A 13 44.55 -23.54 -9.91
CA LEU A 13 45.88 -24.16 -10.04
C LEU A 13 46.26 -25.06 -8.86
N ASN A 14 45.90 -24.70 -7.63
CA ASN A 14 46.20 -25.53 -6.46
C ASN A 14 45.42 -26.86 -6.49
N GLY A 15 44.19 -26.88 -7.01
CA GLY A 15 43.43 -28.13 -7.20
C GLY A 15 43.93 -29.00 -8.37
N LEU A 16 44.59 -28.40 -9.38
CA LEU A 16 45.21 -29.13 -10.50
C LEU A 16 46.60 -29.66 -10.16
N HIS A 17 47.34 -28.98 -9.28
CA HIS A 17 48.65 -29.45 -8.79
C HIS A 17 48.55 -30.73 -7.94
N GLU A 18 47.40 -30.95 -7.29
CA GLU A 18 47.09 -32.20 -6.57
C GLU A 18 46.68 -33.35 -7.50
N LEU A 19 46.40 -33.09 -8.79
CA LEU A 19 45.85 -34.07 -9.74
C LEU A 19 46.78 -34.45 -10.90
N SER A 20 47.95 -33.83 -11.08
CA SER A 20 48.93 -34.33 -12.05
C SER A 20 50.38 -34.00 -11.69
N ASP A 21 51.21 -35.03 -11.50
CA ASP A 21 52.68 -34.95 -11.48
C ASP A 21 53.28 -34.58 -12.86
N ASP A 22 52.45 -34.35 -13.87
CA ASP A 22 52.88 -34.11 -15.25
C ASP A 22 52.80 -32.62 -15.63
N SER A 23 53.95 -31.96 -15.53
CA SER A 23 54.17 -30.55 -15.87
C SER A 23 53.65 -30.13 -17.26
N ARG A 24 53.55 -31.06 -18.23
CA ARG A 24 53.03 -30.77 -19.58
C ARG A 24 51.52 -30.68 -19.62
N LEU A 25 50.82 -31.53 -18.86
CA LEU A 25 49.36 -31.48 -18.72
C LEU A 25 48.94 -30.20 -18.01
N ALA A 26 49.63 -29.83 -16.93
CA ALA A 26 49.40 -28.57 -16.22
C ALA A 26 49.57 -27.33 -17.14
N ALA A 27 50.63 -27.29 -17.95
CA ALA A 27 50.86 -26.19 -18.90
C ALA A 27 49.82 -26.15 -20.04
N THR A 28 49.36 -27.30 -20.51
CA THR A 28 48.34 -27.39 -21.58
C THR A 28 46.97 -26.96 -21.07
N CYS A 29 46.61 -27.36 -19.84
CA CYS A 29 45.39 -26.91 -19.15
C CYS A 29 45.42 -25.41 -18.83
N GLN A 30 46.59 -24.85 -18.48
CA GLN A 30 46.74 -23.40 -18.30
C GLN A 30 46.47 -22.64 -19.61
N LEU A 31 47.03 -23.10 -20.73
CA LEU A 31 46.85 -22.45 -22.03
C LEU A 31 45.39 -22.53 -22.53
N SER A 32 44.68 -23.63 -22.26
CA SER A 32 43.26 -23.76 -22.63
C SER A 32 42.37 -22.87 -21.77
N LEU A 33 42.63 -22.74 -20.46
CA LEU A 33 41.88 -21.86 -19.57
C LEU A 33 42.02 -20.39 -19.97
N VAL A 34 43.25 -19.97 -20.33
CA VAL A 34 43.53 -18.60 -20.80
C VAL A 34 42.81 -18.31 -22.12
N ARG A 35 42.77 -19.26 -23.06
CA ARG A 35 42.00 -19.09 -24.32
C ARG A 35 40.51 -18.90 -24.05
N VAL A 36 39.93 -19.70 -23.16
CA VAL A 36 38.51 -19.59 -22.79
C VAL A 36 38.21 -18.23 -22.14
N GLN A 37 39.08 -17.73 -21.26
CA GLN A 37 38.93 -16.39 -20.68
C GLN A 37 38.99 -15.28 -21.74
N VAL A 38 39.89 -15.37 -22.73
CA VAL A 38 40.00 -14.38 -23.82
C VAL A 38 38.74 -14.38 -24.71
N ASP A 39 38.17 -15.56 -24.98
CA ASP A 39 36.93 -15.68 -25.74
C ASP A 39 35.75 -15.05 -24.98
N TRP A 40 35.64 -15.33 -23.67
CA TRP A 40 34.62 -14.71 -22.82
C TRP A 40 34.79 -13.19 -22.71
N LEU A 41 36.02 -12.68 -22.57
CA LEU A 41 36.27 -11.22 -22.60
C LEU A 41 35.79 -10.60 -23.91
N SER A 42 36.11 -11.22 -25.04
CA SER A 42 35.71 -10.75 -26.37
C SER A 42 34.19 -10.76 -26.53
N ARG A 43 33.52 -11.75 -25.95
CA ARG A 43 32.07 -11.89 -25.92
C ARG A 43 31.40 -10.84 -25.03
N LEU A 44 31.86 -10.68 -23.79
CA LEU A 44 31.31 -9.72 -22.82
C LEU A 44 31.50 -8.26 -23.28
N LYS A 45 32.57 -7.96 -24.02
CA LYS A 45 32.77 -6.65 -24.66
C LYS A 45 31.70 -6.30 -25.70
N LYS A 46 31.14 -7.32 -26.36
CA LYS A 46 30.04 -7.17 -27.33
C LYS A 46 28.69 -7.13 -26.64
N ASN A 47 28.45 -8.05 -25.71
CA ASN A 47 27.21 -8.15 -24.96
C ASN A 47 27.48 -8.47 -23.47
N PRO A 48 27.32 -7.50 -22.53
CA PRO A 48 27.57 -7.74 -21.12
C PRO A 48 26.57 -8.72 -20.48
N PHE A 49 25.39 -8.90 -21.09
CA PHE A 49 24.36 -9.81 -20.60
C PHE A 49 24.68 -11.30 -20.84
N ASP A 50 25.66 -11.61 -21.69
CA ASP A 50 26.11 -13.00 -21.91
C ASP A 50 26.73 -13.61 -20.63
N LEU A 51 27.04 -12.79 -19.63
CA LEU A 51 27.43 -13.24 -18.29
C LEU A 51 26.36 -14.14 -17.64
N CYS A 52 25.09 -13.99 -18.00
CA CYS A 52 24.00 -14.80 -17.44
C CYS A 52 24.10 -16.29 -17.78
N ILE A 53 24.64 -16.61 -18.95
CA ILE A 53 24.87 -17.98 -19.44
C ILE A 53 26.33 -18.42 -19.29
N ALA A 54 27.18 -17.56 -18.73
CA ALA A 54 28.57 -17.91 -18.49
C ALA A 54 28.70 -18.95 -17.38
N PRO A 55 29.70 -19.85 -17.46
CA PRO A 55 29.96 -20.81 -16.40
C PRO A 55 30.38 -20.10 -15.11
N LEU A 56 30.18 -20.76 -13.96
CA LEU A 56 30.35 -20.16 -12.64
C LEU A 56 31.75 -19.54 -12.44
N TYR A 57 32.80 -20.17 -12.95
CA TYR A 57 34.17 -19.63 -12.83
C TYR A 57 34.37 -18.30 -13.56
N ILE A 58 33.63 -18.02 -14.65
CA ILE A 58 33.61 -16.70 -15.31
C ILE A 58 32.76 -15.72 -14.51
N ARG A 59 31.62 -16.16 -13.98
CA ARG A 59 30.73 -15.34 -13.15
C ARG A 59 31.34 -14.96 -11.79
N ASN A 60 32.32 -15.73 -11.33
CA ASN A 60 33.08 -15.49 -10.09
C ASN A 60 34.44 -14.80 -10.37
N ASP A 61 34.78 -14.54 -11.64
CA ASP A 61 35.99 -13.83 -12.01
C ASP A 61 35.73 -12.31 -11.95
N VAL A 62 36.43 -11.65 -11.03
CA VAL A 62 36.31 -10.21 -10.77
C VAL A 62 36.51 -9.39 -12.04
N ASP A 63 37.48 -9.75 -12.88
CA ASP A 63 37.83 -8.96 -14.05
C ASP A 63 36.81 -9.17 -15.17
N MET A 64 36.28 -10.38 -15.34
CA MET A 64 35.19 -10.66 -16.29
C MET A 64 33.93 -9.87 -15.93
N VAL A 65 33.52 -9.91 -14.66
CA VAL A 65 32.34 -9.20 -14.19
C VAL A 65 32.55 -7.69 -14.27
N ARG A 66 33.73 -7.18 -13.91
CA ARG A 66 34.05 -5.75 -14.02
C ARG A 66 33.95 -5.28 -15.46
N GLN A 67 34.52 -6.02 -16.41
CA GLN A 67 34.47 -5.69 -17.84
C GLN A 67 33.04 -5.64 -18.38
N ALA A 68 32.18 -6.58 -17.98
CA ALA A 68 30.76 -6.53 -18.32
C ALA A 68 30.07 -5.30 -17.68
N ALA A 69 30.40 -5.02 -16.42
CA ALA A 69 29.82 -3.92 -15.65
C ALA A 69 30.25 -2.52 -16.11
N GLU A 70 31.42 -2.39 -16.74
CA GLU A 70 31.87 -1.14 -17.40
C GLU A 70 30.94 -0.73 -18.56
N ARG A 71 30.30 -1.70 -19.21
CA ARG A 71 29.33 -1.45 -20.28
C ARG A 71 27.93 -1.22 -19.72
N ASP A 72 27.50 -2.08 -18.81
CA ASP A 72 26.22 -1.97 -18.14
C ASP A 72 26.31 -2.54 -16.72
N ILE A 73 26.09 -1.68 -15.73
CA ILE A 73 26.18 -2.05 -14.32
C ILE A 73 25.23 -3.18 -13.91
N SER A 74 24.13 -3.36 -14.66
CA SER A 74 23.19 -4.44 -14.43
C SER A 74 23.77 -5.83 -14.66
N ALA A 75 24.89 -5.94 -15.37
CA ALA A 75 25.63 -7.19 -15.52
C ALA A 75 26.08 -7.76 -14.16
N VAL A 76 26.32 -6.92 -13.16
CA VAL A 76 26.67 -7.36 -11.79
C VAL A 76 25.59 -8.28 -11.21
N ALA A 77 24.33 -8.16 -11.62
CA ALA A 77 23.25 -9.07 -11.19
C ALA A 77 23.53 -10.55 -11.53
N TYR A 78 24.32 -10.81 -12.57
CA TYR A 78 24.68 -12.15 -13.02
C TYR A 78 25.98 -12.66 -12.39
N ALA A 79 26.71 -11.85 -11.62
CA ALA A 79 27.88 -12.34 -10.91
C ALA A 79 27.52 -13.47 -9.92
N ALA A 80 28.51 -14.31 -9.61
CA ALA A 80 28.39 -15.34 -8.58
C ALA A 80 27.99 -14.71 -7.23
N GLN A 81 27.25 -15.46 -6.41
CA GLN A 81 26.71 -14.92 -5.16
C GLN A 81 27.82 -14.51 -4.20
N GLU A 82 28.89 -15.29 -4.16
CA GLU A 82 30.10 -15.06 -3.39
C GLU A 82 30.74 -13.73 -3.77
N LEU A 83 30.88 -13.46 -5.07
CA LEU A 83 31.43 -12.21 -5.58
C LEU A 83 30.51 -11.01 -5.29
N ARG A 84 29.18 -11.19 -5.32
CA ARG A 84 28.21 -10.13 -4.91
C ARG A 84 28.16 -9.89 -3.41
N ALA A 85 28.75 -10.77 -2.61
CA ALA A 85 28.94 -10.61 -1.17
C ALA A 85 30.37 -10.17 -0.81
N ASP A 86 31.27 -10.03 -1.79
CA ASP A 86 32.64 -9.57 -1.57
C ASP A 86 32.70 -8.05 -1.38
N ALA A 87 33.16 -7.62 -0.20
CA ALA A 87 33.22 -6.22 0.18
C ALA A 87 34.22 -5.41 -0.67
N GLY A 88 35.35 -6.02 -1.07
CA GLY A 88 36.38 -5.35 -1.86
C GLY A 88 35.90 -5.04 -3.27
N PHE A 89 35.26 -6.01 -3.91
CA PHE A 89 34.60 -5.88 -5.20
C PHE A 89 33.48 -4.86 -5.14
N ALA A 90 32.60 -4.94 -4.14
CA ALA A 90 31.50 -4.00 -3.98
C ALA A 90 31.97 -2.57 -3.77
N LEU A 91 33.00 -2.34 -2.96
CA LEU A 91 33.60 -1.02 -2.77
C LEU A 91 34.19 -0.48 -4.08
N SER A 92 34.91 -1.32 -4.84
CA SER A 92 35.46 -0.92 -6.14
C SER A 92 34.36 -0.52 -7.13
N MET A 93 33.25 -1.27 -7.16
CA MET A 93 32.14 -0.99 -8.06
C MET A 93 31.36 0.26 -7.64
N ALA A 94 31.11 0.44 -6.35
CA ALA A 94 30.41 1.61 -5.80
C ALA A 94 31.14 2.92 -6.11
N LYS A 95 32.48 2.94 -6.07
CA LYS A 95 33.30 4.11 -6.44
C LYS A 95 33.14 4.52 -7.91
N ASN A 96 32.95 3.54 -8.79
CA ASN A 96 32.83 3.77 -10.23
C ASN A 96 31.38 4.10 -10.64
N ASN A 97 30.41 3.43 -10.03
CA ASN A 97 28.98 3.63 -10.28
C ASN A 97 28.17 3.38 -9.01
N GLY A 98 27.61 4.43 -8.42
CA GLY A 98 26.84 4.33 -7.18
C GLY A 98 25.61 3.42 -7.29
N HIS A 99 25.02 3.28 -8.47
CA HIS A 99 23.89 2.38 -8.69
C HIS A 99 24.26 0.89 -8.59
N ALA A 100 25.54 0.54 -8.57
CA ALA A 100 26.00 -0.84 -8.33
C ALA A 100 25.48 -1.39 -7.00
N LEU A 101 25.26 -0.51 -6.02
CA LEU A 101 24.86 -0.86 -4.66
C LEU A 101 23.65 -1.81 -4.61
N ARG A 102 22.71 -1.67 -5.55
CA ARG A 102 21.48 -2.49 -5.62
C ARG A 102 21.72 -3.99 -5.86
N TYR A 103 22.88 -4.37 -6.40
CA TYR A 103 23.17 -5.76 -6.80
C TYR A 103 23.91 -6.56 -5.72
N PHE A 104 24.42 -5.87 -4.70
CA PHE A 104 25.15 -6.47 -3.59
C PHE A 104 24.22 -6.96 -2.50
N SER A 105 24.78 -7.81 -1.64
CA SER A 105 24.05 -8.42 -0.52
C SER A 105 23.52 -7.38 0.47
N SER A 106 22.55 -7.77 1.29
CA SER A 106 21.93 -6.87 2.28
C SER A 106 22.95 -6.35 3.32
N GLU A 107 23.96 -7.17 3.61
CA GLU A 107 25.04 -6.87 4.55
C GLU A 107 25.96 -5.79 3.98
N LEU A 108 26.26 -5.83 2.69
CA LEU A 108 27.05 -4.80 2.02
C LEU A 108 26.28 -3.49 1.83
N ARG A 109 24.96 -3.54 1.68
CA ARG A 109 24.09 -2.35 1.69
C ARG A 109 23.95 -1.71 3.07
N ARG A 110 24.37 -2.42 4.12
CA ARG A 110 24.56 -1.92 5.50
C ARG A 110 25.99 -1.46 5.79
N ASN A 111 26.92 -1.69 4.86
CA ASN A 111 28.30 -1.29 5.05
C ASN A 111 28.47 0.21 4.77
N ARG A 112 28.72 0.97 5.83
CA ARG A 112 28.88 2.42 5.80
C ARG A 112 29.87 2.90 4.73
N ALA A 113 31.04 2.26 4.60
CA ALA A 113 32.08 2.70 3.67
C ALA A 113 31.69 2.48 2.20
N ILE A 114 31.00 1.37 1.91
CA ILE A 114 30.52 1.06 0.56
C ILE A 114 29.38 2.01 0.16
N VAL A 115 28.43 2.23 1.08
CA VAL A 115 27.31 3.16 0.84
C VAL A 115 27.82 4.58 0.66
N LEU A 116 28.74 5.04 1.51
CA LEU A 116 29.34 6.36 1.38
C LEU A 116 29.99 6.54 0.00
N ALA A 117 30.83 5.57 -0.42
CA ALA A 117 31.43 5.60 -1.76
C ALA A 117 30.39 5.64 -2.89
N ALA A 118 29.27 4.91 -2.73
CA ALA A 118 28.19 4.89 -3.72
C ALA A 118 27.47 6.23 -3.81
N VAL A 119 27.12 6.86 -2.68
CA VAL A 119 26.38 8.14 -2.68
C VAL A 119 27.25 9.33 -3.08
N GLU A 120 28.55 9.26 -2.82
CA GLU A 120 29.53 10.24 -3.32
C GLU A 120 29.72 10.16 -4.83
N ASN A 121 29.51 8.99 -5.44
CA ASN A 121 29.48 8.83 -6.89
C ASN A 121 28.12 9.24 -7.48
N ALA A 122 27.02 8.77 -6.90
CA ALA A 122 25.65 9.07 -7.34
C ALA A 122 24.69 9.14 -6.14
N GLY A 123 24.24 10.35 -5.77
CA GLY A 123 23.43 10.57 -4.56
C GLY A 123 22.14 9.76 -4.51
N SER A 124 21.51 9.53 -5.66
CA SER A 124 20.33 8.66 -5.77
C SER A 124 20.58 7.19 -5.39
N ALA A 125 21.83 6.75 -5.23
CA ALA A 125 22.19 5.44 -4.69
C ALA A 125 21.73 5.24 -3.24
N LEU A 126 21.47 6.33 -2.50
CA LEU A 126 20.95 6.28 -1.13
C LEU A 126 19.70 5.40 -1.00
N ARG A 127 18.87 5.34 -2.04
CA ARG A 127 17.65 4.50 -2.08
C ARG A 127 17.89 3.00 -1.91
N TYR A 128 19.12 2.54 -2.11
CA TYR A 128 19.50 1.13 -1.99
C TYR A 128 20.17 0.82 -0.66
N ALA A 129 20.62 1.85 0.07
CA ALA A 129 21.20 1.71 1.38
C ALA A 129 20.16 1.17 2.37
N ASP A 130 20.64 0.54 3.44
CA ASP A 130 19.81 0.15 4.56
C ASP A 130 19.16 1.35 5.26
N GLU A 131 18.01 1.13 5.89
CA GLU A 131 17.24 2.18 6.57
C GLU A 131 18.07 2.92 7.64
N ALA A 132 18.95 2.20 8.36
CA ALA A 132 19.83 2.82 9.35
C ALA A 132 20.80 3.84 8.71
N LEU A 133 21.28 3.56 7.49
CA LEU A 133 22.16 4.47 6.75
C LEU A 133 21.39 5.56 5.99
N GLN A 134 20.10 5.36 5.71
CA GLN A 134 19.19 6.41 5.25
C GLN A 134 18.86 7.43 6.35
N ALA A 135 19.12 7.07 7.62
CA ALA A 135 19.01 7.96 8.77
C ALA A 135 20.38 8.53 9.22
N ASP A 136 21.51 8.08 8.64
CA ASP A 136 22.84 8.61 8.93
C ASP A 136 23.02 9.98 8.27
N GLU A 137 23.12 11.02 9.09
CA GLU A 137 23.20 12.41 8.65
C GLU A 137 24.34 12.66 7.65
N ASP A 138 25.52 12.08 7.88
CA ASP A 138 26.69 12.31 7.04
C ASP A 138 26.52 11.67 5.67
N ILE A 139 25.96 10.45 5.62
CA ILE A 139 25.67 9.77 4.36
C ILE A 139 24.63 10.54 3.57
N VAL A 140 23.55 10.99 4.22
CA VAL A 140 22.49 11.73 3.54
C VAL A 140 23.02 13.07 3.02
N LEU A 141 23.86 13.78 3.78
CA LEU A 141 24.50 15.01 3.29
C LEU A 141 25.42 14.76 2.11
N ALA A 142 26.22 13.69 2.14
CA ALA A 142 27.06 13.29 1.01
C ALA A 142 26.23 12.97 -0.24
N ALA A 143 25.08 12.30 -0.06
CA ALA A 143 24.14 12.00 -1.15
C ALA A 143 23.49 13.27 -1.72
N VAL A 144 23.02 14.16 -0.85
CA VAL A 144 22.36 15.41 -1.24
C VAL A 144 23.32 16.36 -1.96
N ARG A 145 24.61 16.33 -1.60
CA ARG A 145 25.66 17.09 -2.29
C ARG A 145 25.73 16.76 -3.79
N THR A 146 25.50 15.50 -4.16
CA THR A 146 25.59 15.04 -5.55
C THR A 146 24.23 14.99 -6.24
N ASP A 147 23.14 14.74 -5.51
CA ASP A 147 21.77 14.77 -6.01
C ASP A 147 20.79 15.26 -4.94
N ALA A 148 20.22 16.46 -5.12
CA ALA A 148 19.23 17.03 -4.20
C ALA A 148 18.02 16.11 -3.98
N LYS A 149 17.66 15.29 -4.99
CA LYS A 149 16.53 14.34 -4.89
C LYS A 149 16.81 13.21 -3.93
N ALA A 150 18.07 12.92 -3.58
CA ALA A 150 18.43 11.89 -2.61
C ALA A 150 17.72 12.08 -1.27
N LEU A 151 17.38 13.33 -0.90
CA LEU A 151 16.63 13.67 0.31
C LEU A 151 15.28 12.94 0.42
N MET A 152 14.66 12.53 -0.71
CA MET A 152 13.41 11.76 -0.69
C MET A 152 13.55 10.35 -0.10
N HIS A 153 14.79 9.86 -0.02
CA HIS A 153 15.15 8.56 0.53
C HIS A 153 15.71 8.65 1.96
N ALA A 154 15.88 9.86 2.49
CA ALA A 154 16.28 10.05 3.88
C ALA A 154 15.13 9.71 4.83
N SER A 155 15.46 9.35 6.07
CA SER A 155 14.45 9.06 7.09
C SER A 155 13.58 10.30 7.37
N GLN A 156 12.29 10.07 7.68
CA GLN A 156 11.37 11.18 7.97
C GLN A 156 11.77 11.95 9.23
N GLU A 157 12.40 11.28 10.20
CA GLU A 157 12.87 11.90 11.44
C GLU A 157 14.01 12.89 11.16
N LEU A 158 14.98 12.48 10.35
CA LEU A 158 16.11 13.33 9.97
C LEU A 158 15.63 14.53 9.15
N VAL A 159 14.72 14.33 8.19
CA VAL A 159 14.18 15.43 7.36
C VAL A 159 13.36 16.44 8.17
N LYS A 160 12.78 16.03 9.31
CA LYS A 160 12.05 16.94 10.21
C LYS A 160 12.97 17.78 11.10
N ASP A 161 14.23 17.38 11.25
CA ASP A 161 15.20 18.16 12.02
C ASP A 161 15.51 19.48 11.29
N GLY A 162 15.22 20.58 11.96
CA GLY A 162 15.39 21.93 11.41
C GLY A 162 16.85 22.32 11.21
N ASP A 163 17.78 21.80 12.01
CA ASP A 163 19.21 22.08 11.85
C ASP A 163 19.81 21.23 10.73
N PHE A 164 19.37 19.98 10.60
CA PHE A 164 19.69 19.16 9.42
C PHE A 164 19.21 19.82 8.13
N ALA A 165 17.97 20.31 8.09
CA ALA A 165 17.42 21.00 6.93
C ALA A 165 18.25 22.23 6.51
N LYS A 166 18.77 23.01 7.48
CA LYS A 166 19.68 24.13 7.20
C LYS A 166 20.99 23.63 6.58
N ARG A 167 21.58 22.55 7.11
CA ARG A 167 22.81 21.94 6.57
C ARG A 167 22.62 21.41 5.14
N VAL A 168 21.46 20.81 4.86
CA VAL A 168 21.07 20.34 3.52
C VAL A 168 21.03 21.49 2.52
N VAL A 169 20.34 22.58 2.86
CA VAL A 169 20.23 23.76 1.99
C VAL A 169 21.59 24.45 1.79
N ALA A 170 22.44 24.47 2.83
CA ALA A 170 23.80 24.98 2.73
C ALA A 170 24.70 24.13 1.82
N ASN A 171 24.53 22.81 1.82
CA ASN A 171 25.32 21.89 0.97
C ASN A 171 24.82 21.83 -0.48
N ASN A 172 23.51 21.95 -0.72
CA ASN A 172 22.95 21.95 -2.06
C ASN A 172 21.77 22.94 -2.16
N ARG A 173 21.96 24.00 -2.93
CA ARG A 173 20.94 25.05 -3.12
C ARG A 173 19.64 24.53 -3.74
N LEU A 174 19.74 23.51 -4.61
CA LEU A 174 18.56 22.88 -5.25
C LEU A 174 17.75 22.06 -4.25
N ALA A 175 18.31 21.68 -3.10
CA ALA A 175 17.59 20.95 -2.06
C ALA A 175 16.59 21.83 -1.29
N ALA A 176 16.67 23.16 -1.39
CA ALA A 176 15.72 24.07 -0.74
C ALA A 176 14.26 23.84 -1.18
N GLU A 177 14.05 23.67 -2.48
CA GLU A 177 12.73 23.37 -3.05
C GLU A 177 12.20 22.01 -2.53
N TYR A 178 13.09 21.02 -2.42
CA TYR A 178 12.75 19.70 -1.92
C TYR A 178 12.39 19.71 -0.43
N VAL A 179 13.19 20.37 0.42
CA VAL A 179 12.90 20.54 1.85
C VAL A 179 11.53 21.21 2.04
N GLN A 180 11.26 22.29 1.30
CA GLN A 180 9.98 22.99 1.38
C GLN A 180 8.80 22.08 0.99
N SER A 181 8.94 21.31 -0.10
CA SER A 181 7.91 20.36 -0.55
C SER A 181 7.64 19.24 0.47
N LEU A 182 8.68 18.72 1.13
CA LEU A 182 8.58 17.63 2.11
C LEU A 182 7.93 18.11 3.42
N VAL A 183 8.26 19.34 3.86
CA VAL A 183 7.62 19.96 5.04
C VAL A 183 6.14 20.27 4.76
N LEU A 184 5.80 20.81 3.58
CA LEU A 184 4.40 21.07 3.21
C LEU A 184 3.57 19.78 3.08
N ASN A 185 4.15 18.73 2.51
CA ASN A 185 3.48 17.44 2.37
C ASN A 185 3.29 16.73 3.71
N SER A 186 4.27 16.77 4.62
CA SER A 186 4.14 16.17 5.96
C SER A 186 3.09 16.90 6.80
N ARG A 187 3.05 18.23 6.76
CA ARG A 187 1.98 19.02 7.40
C ARG A 187 0.61 18.70 6.84
N SER A 188 0.49 18.54 5.51
CA SER A 188 -0.76 18.18 4.84
C SER A 188 -1.24 16.78 5.24
N ARG A 189 -0.33 15.81 5.39
CA ARG A 189 -0.65 14.46 5.87
C ARG A 189 -1.08 14.44 7.33
N GLU A 190 -0.39 15.17 8.20
CA GLU A 190 -0.76 15.26 9.62
C GLU A 190 -2.15 15.92 9.80
N LEU A 191 -2.45 16.97 9.03
CA LEU A 191 -3.76 17.60 9.05
C LEU A 191 -4.87 16.65 8.57
N ARG A 192 -4.60 15.84 7.54
CA ARG A 192 -5.51 14.76 7.11
C ARG A 192 -5.70 13.71 8.19
N ARG A 193 -4.61 13.26 8.84
CA ARG A 193 -4.65 12.25 9.90
C ARG A 193 -5.47 12.73 11.10
N ARG A 194 -5.29 13.98 11.52
CA ARG A 194 -6.11 14.61 12.58
C ARG A 194 -7.57 14.72 12.20
N GLN A 195 -7.85 15.14 10.96
CA GLN A 195 -9.21 15.19 10.44
C GLN A 195 -9.85 13.79 10.43
N GLU A 196 -9.11 12.76 10.03
CA GLU A 196 -9.56 11.36 10.04
C GLU A 196 -9.80 10.84 11.47
N GLU A 197 -8.95 11.21 12.44
CA GLU A 197 -9.14 10.89 13.86
C GLU A 197 -10.36 11.59 14.47
N ASP A 198 -10.54 12.88 14.17
CA ASP A 198 -11.72 13.65 14.60
C ASP A 198 -13.00 13.09 13.96
N ASP A 199 -12.94 12.71 12.69
CA ASP A 199 -14.03 12.04 11.98
C ASP A 199 -14.31 10.65 12.57
N LYS A 200 -13.29 9.91 13.00
CA LYS A 200 -13.43 8.61 13.69
C LYS A 200 -14.05 8.74 15.10
N GLN A 201 -13.62 9.72 15.89
CA GLN A 201 -14.20 9.96 17.22
C GLN A 201 -15.63 10.50 17.13
N ARG A 202 -15.95 11.24 16.05
CA ARG A 202 -17.32 11.62 15.72
C ARG A 202 -18.12 10.39 15.26
N TYR A 203 -17.51 9.50 14.49
CA TYR A 203 -18.08 8.24 14.01
C TYR A 203 -18.50 7.32 15.17
N GLU A 204 -17.67 7.17 16.21
CA GLU A 204 -17.99 6.35 17.38
C GLU A 204 -19.17 6.93 18.18
N ARG A 205 -19.19 8.24 18.42
CA ARG A 205 -20.31 8.92 19.12
C ARG A 205 -21.64 8.86 18.36
N ASP A 206 -21.63 9.01 17.04
CA ASP A 206 -22.85 8.97 16.22
C ASP A 206 -23.44 7.54 16.07
N ILE A 207 -22.67 6.48 16.33
CA ILE A 207 -23.13 5.08 16.22
C ILE A 207 -23.96 4.64 17.42
N GLU A 208 -23.59 5.07 18.62
CA GLU A 208 -24.28 4.72 19.87
C GLU A 208 -25.62 5.45 20.02
N ASP A 209 -25.68 6.74 19.72
CA ASP A 209 -26.82 7.60 20.10
C ASP A 209 -28.12 7.44 19.28
N ALA A 210 -28.11 6.60 18.24
CA ALA A 210 -29.18 6.62 17.24
C ALA A 210 -29.75 5.25 16.85
N LYS A 211 -29.55 4.24 17.69
CA LYS A 211 -30.16 2.91 17.51
C LYS A 211 -31.65 2.94 17.85
N ILE A 212 -32.44 2.19 17.09
CA ILE A 212 -33.82 1.84 17.44
C ILE A 212 -34.05 0.35 17.18
N PHE A 213 -34.71 -0.31 18.12
CA PHE A 213 -35.03 -1.74 18.02
C PHE A 213 -36.42 -1.94 17.41
N VAL A 214 -36.66 -3.14 16.88
CA VAL A 214 -37.86 -3.52 16.12
C VAL A 214 -39.17 -3.06 16.77
N ASP A 215 -39.39 -3.32 18.06
CA ASP A 215 -40.63 -2.93 18.76
C ASP A 215 -40.88 -1.41 18.80
N SER A 216 -39.80 -0.65 18.97
CA SER A 216 -39.86 0.81 19.00
C SER A 216 -40.02 1.37 17.58
N ALA A 217 -39.36 0.75 16.60
CA ALA A 217 -39.51 1.11 15.20
C ALA A 217 -40.91 0.80 14.69
N PHE A 218 -41.53 -0.30 15.10
CA PHE A 218 -42.90 -0.64 14.70
C PHE A 218 -43.92 0.39 15.20
N ARG A 219 -43.73 0.94 16.41
CA ARG A 219 -44.56 2.06 16.90
C ARG A 219 -44.40 3.32 16.05
N LEU A 220 -43.20 3.58 15.52
CA LEU A 220 -42.98 4.68 14.57
C LEU A 220 -43.60 4.39 13.20
N TYR A 221 -43.51 3.14 12.75
CA TYR A 221 -44.13 2.68 11.51
C TYR A 221 -45.64 2.92 11.50
N GLN A 222 -46.33 2.56 12.58
CA GLN A 222 -47.76 2.82 12.74
C GLN A 222 -48.14 4.31 12.72
N ARG A 223 -47.17 5.21 12.97
CA ARG A 223 -47.35 6.67 12.92
C ARG A 223 -47.00 7.26 11.55
N GLY A 224 -46.74 6.43 10.54
CA GLY A 224 -46.38 6.88 9.19
C GLY A 224 -45.00 7.54 9.12
N VAL A 225 -44.07 7.14 9.99
CA VAL A 225 -42.67 7.58 9.94
C VAL A 225 -41.99 7.07 8.67
N ILE A 226 -41.05 7.86 8.14
CA ILE A 226 -40.30 7.51 6.94
C ILE A 226 -39.30 6.39 7.27
N PHE A 227 -39.40 5.27 6.54
CA PHE A 227 -38.42 4.19 6.52
C PHE A 227 -37.60 4.26 5.24
N LEU A 228 -36.27 4.25 5.38
CA LEU A 228 -35.32 4.29 4.27
C LEU A 228 -34.53 2.98 4.20
N ASP A 229 -34.58 2.34 3.05
CA ASP A 229 -33.85 1.12 2.76
C ASP A 229 -32.47 1.44 2.19
N ALA A 230 -31.41 1.06 2.89
CA ALA A 230 -30.02 1.32 2.50
C ALA A 230 -29.42 0.21 1.61
N ARG A 231 -30.23 -0.73 1.11
CA ARG A 231 -29.78 -1.85 0.27
C ARG A 231 -29.80 -1.50 -1.22
N SER A 232 -29.38 -2.42 -2.08
CA SER A 232 -29.40 -2.18 -3.53
C SER A 232 -30.84 -2.14 -4.03
N ASN A 233 -31.05 -1.55 -5.21
CA ASN A 233 -32.38 -1.49 -5.81
C ASN A 233 -32.91 -2.92 -6.08
N GLU A 234 -32.05 -3.86 -6.49
CA GLU A 234 -32.46 -5.25 -6.70
C GLU A 234 -32.93 -5.92 -5.40
N GLU A 235 -32.26 -5.66 -4.29
CA GLU A 235 -32.63 -6.18 -2.97
C GLU A 235 -33.93 -5.55 -2.45
N PHE A 236 -34.13 -4.25 -2.70
CA PHE A 236 -35.33 -3.49 -2.33
C PHE A 236 -36.57 -3.96 -3.11
N ASP A 237 -36.43 -4.20 -4.41
CA ASP A 237 -37.52 -4.67 -5.26
C ASP A 237 -37.97 -6.07 -4.90
N ARG A 238 -37.01 -6.93 -4.49
CA ARG A 238 -37.28 -8.30 -4.07
C ARG A 238 -38.01 -8.37 -2.73
N SER A 239 -37.63 -7.52 -1.77
CA SER A 239 -38.27 -7.49 -0.46
C SER A 239 -37.91 -6.24 0.32
N ARG A 240 -38.86 -5.66 1.07
CA ARG A 240 -38.64 -4.44 1.86
C ARG A 240 -39.68 -4.30 2.98
N ILE A 241 -39.46 -3.38 3.92
CA ILE A 241 -40.52 -2.94 4.84
C ILE A 241 -41.60 -2.24 4.01
N SER A 242 -42.88 -2.59 4.22
CA SER A 242 -43.98 -2.06 3.41
C SER A 242 -44.06 -0.53 3.51
N GLY A 243 -43.99 0.17 2.38
CA GLY A 243 -43.97 1.64 2.33
C GLY A 243 -42.61 2.29 2.60
N ALA A 244 -41.52 1.52 2.70
CA ALA A 244 -40.17 2.06 2.73
C ALA A 244 -39.77 2.68 1.38
N LEU A 245 -38.86 3.66 1.42
CA LEU A 245 -38.28 4.28 0.23
C LEU A 245 -36.85 3.75 -0.01
N PRO A 246 -36.44 3.53 -1.26
CA PRO A 246 -35.09 3.07 -1.57
C PRO A 246 -34.09 4.22 -1.49
N PHE A 247 -32.94 3.99 -0.84
CA PHE A 247 -31.80 4.89 -0.91
C PHE A 247 -30.89 4.46 -2.08
N SER A 248 -31.20 4.94 -3.28
CA SER A 248 -30.48 4.56 -4.51
C SER A 248 -29.14 5.28 -4.65
N GLU A 249 -28.20 4.72 -5.44
CA GLU A 249 -26.94 5.41 -5.79
C GLU A 249 -27.14 6.74 -6.54
N GLN A 250 -28.36 7.02 -7.04
CA GLN A 250 -28.73 8.28 -7.67
C GLN A 250 -29.04 9.40 -6.68
N THR A 251 -29.09 9.13 -5.36
CA THR A 251 -28.99 10.15 -4.28
C THR A 251 -27.61 10.85 -4.22
N SER A 252 -26.85 10.81 -5.33
CA SER A 252 -25.58 11.50 -5.55
C SER A 252 -25.65 13.01 -5.25
N MET A 253 -26.83 13.63 -5.24
CA MET A 253 -27.01 14.99 -4.78
C MET A 253 -26.73 15.20 -3.29
N LEU A 254 -26.96 14.22 -2.40
CA LEU A 254 -26.50 14.32 -1.01
C LEU A 254 -24.97 14.41 -0.97
N ARG A 255 -24.27 13.55 -1.72
CA ARG A 255 -22.81 13.64 -1.89
C ARG A 255 -22.38 14.97 -2.49
N HIS A 256 -23.09 15.49 -3.49
CA HIS A 256 -22.77 16.77 -4.14
C HIS A 256 -23.00 17.96 -3.22
N VAL A 257 -24.12 18.00 -2.48
CA VAL A 257 -24.43 19.00 -1.44
C VAL A 257 -23.41 18.93 -0.29
N ILE A 258 -22.97 17.73 0.08
CA ILE A 258 -21.94 17.51 1.12
C ILE A 258 -20.54 17.93 0.65
N MET A 259 -20.23 17.80 -0.65
CA MET A 259 -18.89 18.03 -1.23
C MET A 259 -18.71 19.43 -1.84
N GLN A 260 -19.76 20.04 -2.38
CA GLN A 260 -19.72 21.36 -3.00
C GLN A 260 -20.46 22.37 -2.13
N LYS A 261 -19.72 23.27 -1.48
CA LYS A 261 -20.31 24.42 -0.77
C LYS A 261 -21.19 25.23 -1.74
N GLY A 262 -22.49 25.32 -1.47
CA GLY A 262 -23.36 26.32 -2.12
C GLY A 262 -24.48 25.78 -3.03
N MET A 263 -24.68 24.47 -3.17
CA MET A 263 -25.89 23.95 -3.83
C MET A 263 -27.04 23.83 -2.82
N SER A 264 -28.18 24.47 -3.13
CA SER A 264 -29.40 24.37 -2.32
C SER A 264 -30.08 23.01 -2.52
N VAL A 265 -30.40 22.34 -1.42
CA VAL A 265 -31.13 21.05 -1.43
C VAL A 265 -32.57 21.22 -1.95
N ALA A 266 -33.08 22.46 -1.96
CA ALA A 266 -34.44 22.78 -2.41
C ALA A 266 -34.67 22.55 -3.91
N SER A 267 -33.62 22.44 -4.73
CA SER A 267 -33.74 22.12 -6.17
C SER A 267 -33.71 20.61 -6.46
N ALA A 268 -33.73 19.76 -5.42
CA ALA A 268 -33.64 18.32 -5.60
C ALA A 268 -34.91 17.74 -6.28
N SER A 269 -34.75 17.14 -7.45
CA SER A 269 -35.79 16.36 -8.13
C SER A 269 -36.00 14.96 -7.53
N ASP A 270 -35.14 14.56 -6.59
CA ASP A 270 -35.16 13.24 -5.97
C ASP A 270 -36.38 13.08 -5.02
N PRO A 271 -37.23 12.05 -5.20
CA PRO A 271 -38.44 11.85 -4.39
C PRO A 271 -38.15 11.65 -2.90
N VAL A 272 -37.03 11.01 -2.55
CA VAL A 272 -36.65 10.79 -1.15
C VAL A 272 -36.28 12.12 -0.51
N MET A 273 -35.51 12.95 -1.19
CA MET A 273 -35.16 14.29 -0.71
C MET A 273 -36.37 15.19 -0.54
N GLN A 274 -37.33 15.16 -1.48
CA GLN A 274 -38.58 15.92 -1.33
C GLN A 274 -39.40 15.45 -0.13
N CYS A 275 -39.43 14.15 0.15
CA CYS A 275 -40.10 13.60 1.33
C CYS A 275 -39.42 14.07 2.62
N LEU A 276 -38.09 14.05 2.67
CA LEU A 276 -37.31 14.50 3.83
C LEU A 276 -37.50 15.99 4.12
N LEU A 277 -37.56 16.83 3.07
CA LEU A 277 -37.75 18.28 3.16
C LEU A 277 -39.18 18.69 3.58
N LYS A 278 -40.21 17.92 3.19
CA LYS A 278 -41.60 18.21 3.57
C LYS A 278 -41.85 18.05 5.07
N SER A 279 -41.09 17.19 5.73
CA SER A 279 -41.29 16.86 7.14
C SER A 279 -39.96 16.89 7.91
N PRO A 280 -39.32 18.06 8.08
CA PRO A 280 -37.95 18.15 8.63
C PRO A 280 -37.83 17.74 10.10
N GLU A 281 -38.91 17.77 10.87
CA GLU A 281 -38.93 17.33 12.27
C GLU A 281 -39.29 15.85 12.45
N GLN A 282 -39.75 15.17 11.39
CA GLN A 282 -40.14 13.77 11.49
C GLN A 282 -38.92 12.88 11.76
N THR A 283 -39.07 11.84 12.58
CA THR A 283 -38.01 10.82 12.68
C THR A 283 -37.84 10.14 11.32
N VAL A 284 -36.63 9.68 11.01
CA VAL A 284 -36.34 8.89 9.80
C VAL A 284 -35.64 7.62 10.26
N VAL A 285 -36.14 6.46 9.86
CA VAL A 285 -35.56 5.17 10.25
C VAL A 285 -34.85 4.54 9.06
N VAL A 286 -33.54 4.38 9.14
CA VAL A 286 -32.71 3.74 8.12
C VAL A 286 -32.48 2.27 8.48
N TYR A 287 -32.57 1.36 7.51
CA TYR A 287 -32.34 -0.06 7.72
C TYR A 287 -31.57 -0.72 6.57
N SER A 288 -30.99 -1.90 6.84
CA SER A 288 -30.43 -2.84 5.85
C SER A 288 -30.88 -4.26 6.22
N ASP A 289 -30.21 -5.32 5.75
CA ASP A 289 -30.62 -6.70 6.05
C ASP A 289 -30.52 -7.03 7.54
N SER A 290 -29.36 -6.76 8.16
CA SER A 290 -29.09 -7.06 9.57
C SER A 290 -29.10 -5.83 10.47
N GLY A 291 -28.93 -4.62 9.92
CA GLY A 291 -28.73 -3.41 10.72
C GLY A 291 -27.58 -3.49 11.73
N SER A 292 -26.66 -4.46 11.59
CA SER A 292 -25.62 -4.75 12.58
C SER A 292 -24.49 -3.74 12.55
N ASP A 293 -23.86 -3.54 13.72
CA ASP A 293 -22.61 -2.80 13.88
C ASP A 293 -21.41 -3.75 13.74
N ASP A 294 -21.50 -4.80 12.91
CA ASP A 294 -20.49 -5.86 12.87
C ASP A 294 -19.20 -5.33 12.22
N ILE A 295 -18.37 -4.69 13.04
CA ILE A 295 -17.06 -4.10 12.72
C ILE A 295 -16.00 -5.21 12.66
N SER A 296 -16.34 -6.47 12.94
CA SER A 296 -15.42 -7.61 13.07
C SER A 296 -14.55 -7.87 11.84
N LEU A 297 -14.93 -7.36 10.66
CA LEU A 297 -14.16 -7.46 9.41
C LEU A 297 -13.67 -6.10 8.87
N GLY A 298 -13.75 -5.03 9.66
CA GLY A 298 -13.36 -3.68 9.22
C GLY A 298 -14.30 -3.06 8.17
N TYR A 299 -15.49 -3.62 7.96
CA TYR A 299 -16.45 -3.16 6.97
C TYR A 299 -17.62 -2.41 7.62
N ILE A 300 -17.91 -1.20 7.17
CA ILE A 300 -19.04 -0.40 7.67
C ILE A 300 -20.32 -0.85 6.97
N SER A 301 -21.33 -1.26 7.74
CA SER A 301 -22.67 -1.63 7.23
C SER A 301 -23.28 -0.50 6.38
N ARG A 302 -23.95 -0.85 5.27
CA ARG A 302 -24.64 0.12 4.39
C ARG A 302 -25.63 1.00 5.15
N CYS A 303 -26.34 0.44 6.13
CA CYS A 303 -27.25 1.18 7.01
C CYS A 303 -26.53 2.27 7.81
N VAL A 304 -25.33 1.96 8.34
CA VAL A 304 -24.51 2.93 9.09
C VAL A 304 -24.06 4.06 8.16
N ARG A 305 -23.57 3.72 6.97
CA ARG A 305 -23.10 4.70 5.97
C ARG A 305 -24.22 5.67 5.56
N VAL A 306 -25.39 5.16 5.20
CA VAL A 306 -26.54 5.99 4.76
C VAL A 306 -27.05 6.88 5.89
N ALA A 307 -27.19 6.34 7.11
CA ALA A 307 -27.61 7.15 8.25
C ALA A 307 -26.63 8.29 8.55
N GLN A 308 -25.32 8.05 8.42
CA GLN A 308 -24.29 9.09 8.61
C GLN A 308 -24.35 10.16 7.52
N GLU A 309 -24.51 9.77 6.26
CA GLU A 309 -24.67 10.72 5.15
C GLU A 309 -25.86 11.64 5.38
N LEU A 310 -27.00 11.11 5.82
CA LEU A 310 -28.19 11.90 6.15
C LEU A 310 -27.97 12.84 7.35
N ARG A 311 -27.33 12.37 8.43
CA ARG A 311 -27.02 13.23 9.58
C ARG A 311 -26.04 14.34 9.25
N ARG A 312 -25.07 14.06 8.38
CA ARG A 312 -24.13 15.07 7.88
C ARG A 312 -24.87 16.11 7.05
N ALA A 313 -25.77 15.69 6.18
CA ALA A 313 -26.62 16.61 5.42
C ALA A 313 -27.49 17.48 6.32
N CYS A 314 -28.13 16.92 7.35
CA CYS A 314 -28.89 17.67 8.36
C CYS A 314 -28.07 18.75 9.09
N ARG A 315 -26.77 18.49 9.34
CA ARG A 315 -25.87 19.46 9.99
C ARG A 315 -25.39 20.57 9.06
N LEU A 316 -25.23 20.25 7.77
CA LEU A 316 -24.78 21.21 6.76
C LEU A 316 -25.94 22.04 6.21
N GLU A 317 -27.15 21.50 6.22
CA GLU A 317 -28.36 22.15 5.74
C GLU A 317 -29.50 22.07 6.76
N PRO A 318 -29.73 23.15 7.54
CA PRO A 318 -30.79 23.22 8.55
C PRO A 318 -32.20 22.90 8.03
N SER A 319 -32.48 23.08 6.74
CA SER A 319 -33.80 22.77 6.15
C SER A 319 -34.15 21.27 6.18
N LEU A 320 -33.17 20.39 6.38
CA LEU A 320 -33.37 18.94 6.54
C LEU A 320 -33.68 18.51 7.98
N GLY A 321 -33.66 19.46 8.93
CA GLY A 321 -33.95 19.25 10.34
C GLY A 321 -32.76 18.78 11.17
N SER A 322 -33.02 18.37 12.41
CA SER A 322 -31.97 17.94 13.35
C SER A 322 -31.37 16.58 13.00
N SER A 323 -30.05 16.43 13.12
CA SER A 323 -29.37 15.14 12.91
C SER A 323 -29.85 14.03 13.86
N HIS A 324 -30.38 14.38 15.03
CA HIS A 324 -30.89 13.41 16.01
C HIS A 324 -32.19 12.71 15.56
N ARG A 325 -32.83 13.18 14.50
CA ARG A 325 -34.04 12.56 13.94
C ARG A 325 -33.75 11.28 13.15
N VAL A 326 -32.51 11.06 12.71
CA VAL A 326 -32.12 9.91 11.89
C VAL A 326 -31.73 8.73 12.79
N ARG A 327 -32.57 7.70 12.83
CA ARG A 327 -32.40 6.47 13.62
C ARG A 327 -32.03 5.28 12.74
N ARG A 328 -31.32 4.29 13.30
CA ARG A 328 -30.96 3.04 12.62
C ARG A 328 -31.72 1.87 13.22
N LEU A 329 -32.41 1.11 12.37
CA LEU A 329 -33.08 -0.11 12.78
C LEU A 329 -32.06 -1.22 13.04
N VAL A 330 -31.85 -1.55 14.31
CA VAL A 330 -31.04 -2.69 14.74
C VAL A 330 -31.77 -3.99 14.39
N GLY A 331 -31.04 -4.97 13.86
CA GLY A 331 -31.61 -6.22 13.36
C GLY A 331 -32.15 -6.15 11.93
N GLY A 332 -32.31 -4.93 11.39
CA GLY A 332 -32.66 -4.68 10.00
C GLY A 332 -33.97 -5.35 9.55
N LEU A 333 -34.08 -5.57 8.25
CA LEU A 333 -35.22 -6.25 7.64
C LEU A 333 -35.34 -7.71 8.13
N ASN A 334 -34.22 -8.37 8.43
CA ASN A 334 -34.25 -9.77 8.85
C ASN A 334 -34.92 -9.96 10.21
N GLN A 335 -34.64 -9.10 11.19
CA GLN A 335 -35.34 -9.15 12.47
C GLN A 335 -36.79 -8.67 12.35
N TRP A 336 -37.04 -7.67 11.49
CA TRP A 336 -38.40 -7.21 11.18
C TRP A 336 -39.29 -8.34 10.65
N LYS A 337 -38.77 -9.13 9.69
CA LYS A 337 -39.43 -10.31 9.13
C LYS A 337 -39.65 -11.42 10.15
N ARG A 338 -38.63 -11.73 10.96
CA ARG A 338 -38.75 -12.73 12.03
C ARG A 338 -39.83 -12.36 13.05
N ALA A 339 -40.06 -11.07 13.26
CA ALA A 339 -41.14 -10.57 14.11
C ALA A 339 -42.53 -10.58 13.43
N GLY A 340 -42.64 -11.07 12.18
CA GLY A 340 -43.91 -11.17 11.46
C GLY A 340 -44.51 -9.81 11.07
N LEU A 341 -43.67 -8.77 10.96
CA LEU A 341 -44.12 -7.41 10.68
C LEU A 341 -44.33 -7.16 9.17
N PRO A 342 -45.12 -6.12 8.80
CA PRO A 342 -45.49 -5.86 7.40
C PRO A 342 -44.27 -5.69 6.48
N THR A 343 -44.23 -6.47 5.40
CA THR A 343 -43.22 -6.38 4.33
C THR A 343 -43.85 -6.57 2.97
N ASP A 344 -43.28 -5.90 1.96
CA ASP A 344 -43.60 -6.15 0.56
C ASP A 344 -42.58 -7.16 0.00
N GLY A 345 -43.02 -8.08 -0.86
CA GLY A 345 -42.15 -9.07 -1.51
C GLY A 345 -41.87 -10.31 -0.66
N GLU A 346 -40.64 -10.85 -0.75
CA GLU A 346 -40.25 -12.10 -0.07
C GLU A 346 -40.30 -11.97 1.46
N GLN A 347 -41.00 -12.89 2.12
CA GLN A 347 -41.25 -12.84 3.57
C GLN A 347 -40.10 -13.44 4.38
N ARG A 348 -39.28 -14.32 3.79
CA ARG A 348 -38.15 -14.96 4.48
C ARG A 348 -36.96 -14.01 4.64
N PRO A 349 -36.18 -14.11 5.74
CA PRO A 349 -34.94 -13.35 5.90
C PRO A 349 -33.94 -13.63 4.78
N LEU A 350 -33.21 -12.60 4.34
CA LEU A 350 -32.23 -12.66 3.26
C LEU A 350 -30.86 -12.16 3.74
N ILE A 351 -29.76 -12.75 3.28
CA ILE A 351 -28.40 -12.17 3.34
C ILE A 351 -27.80 -12.24 1.95
N ASN A 352 -27.28 -11.13 1.43
CA ASN A 352 -26.69 -11.05 0.08
C ASN A 352 -27.58 -11.72 -0.98
N ASN A 353 -28.87 -11.39 -0.96
CA ASN A 353 -29.86 -11.94 -1.90
C ASN A 353 -30.05 -13.47 -1.82
N SER A 354 -29.66 -14.13 -0.73
CA SER A 354 -29.89 -15.57 -0.50
C SER A 354 -30.84 -15.80 0.67
N ILE A 355 -31.75 -16.77 0.55
CA ILE A 355 -32.70 -17.12 1.61
C ILE A 355 -31.93 -17.74 2.78
N LEU A 356 -32.07 -17.15 3.97
CA LEU A 356 -31.66 -17.80 5.20
C LEU A 356 -32.64 -18.93 5.49
N LEU A 357 -32.22 -20.17 5.25
CA LEU A 357 -32.93 -21.35 5.72
C LEU A 357 -32.82 -21.40 7.26
N GLU A 358 -33.90 -21.74 7.94
CA GLU A 358 -33.91 -21.88 9.40
C GLU A 358 -33.01 -23.06 9.80
N GLY A 359 -31.80 -22.74 10.27
CA GLY A 359 -30.81 -23.70 10.76
C GLY A 359 -29.41 -23.43 10.21
N GLY A 360 -28.54 -22.82 11.02
CA GLY A 360 -27.10 -22.90 10.80
C GLY A 360 -26.35 -21.58 10.73
N ILE A 361 -25.99 -21.03 11.89
CA ILE A 361 -24.63 -20.49 12.07
C ILE A 361 -23.71 -21.72 12.14
N HIS A 362 -23.48 -22.41 11.00
CA HIS A 362 -22.49 -23.49 10.87
C HIS A 362 -22.46 -24.03 9.42
N ALA A 363 -22.20 -23.18 8.43
CA ALA A 363 -21.88 -23.65 7.08
C ALA A 363 -21.12 -22.60 6.25
N CYS A 364 -20.14 -21.92 6.86
CA CYS A 364 -19.23 -21.00 6.15
C CYS A 364 -17.84 -21.01 6.79
N LEU A 365 -17.30 -22.20 7.10
CA LEU A 365 -15.86 -22.41 7.17
C LEU A 365 -15.61 -23.76 6.51
N GLY A 366 -15.15 -23.72 5.27
CA GLY A 366 -14.76 -24.92 4.54
C GLY A 366 -13.55 -25.57 5.21
N MET A 367 -13.67 -26.85 5.52
CA MET A 367 -12.57 -27.80 5.49
C MET A 367 -13.12 -29.11 4.97
N ASP A 368 -12.98 -29.32 3.67
CA ASP A 368 -12.76 -30.66 3.14
C ASP A 368 -11.47 -31.18 3.78
N LEU A 369 -11.62 -32.13 4.70
CA LEU A 369 -10.58 -33.10 4.98
C LEU A 369 -11.20 -34.47 4.75
N ALA A 370 -10.98 -34.98 3.54
CA ALA A 370 -10.92 -36.41 3.30
C ALA A 370 -9.84 -37.03 4.20
N GLY A 371 -10.15 -38.18 4.80
CA GLY A 371 -9.18 -38.97 5.56
C GLY A 371 -9.83 -40.11 6.35
N ASP A 372 -9.88 -41.28 5.71
CA ASP A 372 -9.83 -42.66 6.26
C ASP A 372 -10.36 -42.95 7.68
N MET A 373 -11.43 -43.75 7.74
CA MET A 373 -11.35 -45.19 8.09
C MET A 373 -12.68 -45.90 7.83
#